data_AF-A0A355GKD6-F1
#
_entry.id   AF-A0A355GKD6-F1
#
_cell.length_a   1.000
_cell.length_b   1.000
_cell.length_c   1.000
_cell.angle_alpha   90.00
_cell.angle_beta   90.00
_cell.angle_gamma   90.00
#
_symmetry.space_group_name_H-M   'P 1'
#
loop_
_entity.id
_entity.type
_entity.pdbx_description
1 polymer ?
#
loop_
_entity_poly.entity_id
_entity_poly.type
_entity_poly.pdbx_seq_one_letter_code
_entity_poly.pdbx_strand_id
1 'polypeptide(L)'
;MSNLGLVCSVLCSRSRTASTLVLISLFMYFLGPPLLGWCIDGAVSENWVGANSLIVGGTKSFIELCYESSVLRQLSLILTSGFSESPWGFQFWTNLMAGVLFFLLASLCFNRFALTEVSTDPGRGLVSKKRNRIFSPGRAWMQALAWKDFYFVNGGLGMALIKHICYGVALFSLCAYISYTSRSYSLQEMGLTVFWTMLIVVLIEISLISSRIFHVEVQWKTLVSTAMLPQSMAQIAYAKVFGSMLAVIPAFFYLIIGGLLGIEEMTQDLGMVLAEPGLWLTCIEILFFWHLTALLSTFIKWGALPLAFVLMWVGNMVFFFSMSMVIMGGGGGPDVFEAVTILFTLFLSASIAGSHFMINERLTY
;
A
#
# COMPACT_ATOMS: atom_id res chain seq x y z
N MET A 1 -18.38 -9.23 10.77
CA MET A 1 -18.79 -7.92 10.20
C MET A 1 -19.62 -8.08 8.93
N SER A 2 -20.78 -8.75 9.00
CA SER A 2 -21.68 -8.90 7.84
C SER A 2 -22.34 -7.55 7.49
N ASN A 3 -22.59 -7.24 6.22
CA ASN A 3 -23.28 -6.02 5.74
C ASN A 3 -22.67 -4.64 6.07
N LEU A 4 -21.47 -4.59 6.67
CA LEU A 4 -20.78 -3.31 6.95
C LEU A 4 -20.49 -2.51 5.67
N GLY A 5 -20.16 -3.20 4.57
CA GLY A 5 -19.98 -2.58 3.25
C GLY A 5 -21.24 -1.88 2.72
N LEU A 6 -22.42 -2.43 3.02
CA LEU A 6 -23.70 -1.88 2.58
C LEU A 6 -23.99 -0.55 3.29
N VAL A 7 -23.79 -0.48 4.61
CA VAL A 7 -23.89 0.78 5.37
C VAL A 7 -22.92 1.83 4.87
N CYS A 8 -21.66 1.46 4.68
CA CYS A 8 -20.63 2.38 4.19
C CYS A 8 -20.97 2.92 2.79
N SER A 9 -21.53 2.08 1.91
CA SER A 9 -21.97 2.47 0.58
C SER A 9 -23.14 3.44 0.59
N VAL A 10 -24.07 3.30 1.54
CA VAL A 10 -25.21 4.22 1.66
C VAL A 10 -24.80 5.57 2.23
N LEU A 11 -23.90 5.58 3.23
CA LEU A 11 -23.43 6.80 3.87
C LEU A 11 -22.49 7.64 3.00
N CYS A 12 -21.77 7.00 2.09
CA CYS A 12 -20.76 7.65 1.27
C CYS A 12 -21.27 7.97 -0.13
N SER A 13 -21.12 9.22 -0.54
CA SER A 13 -21.41 9.67 -1.91
C SER A 13 -20.48 9.10 -2.98
N ARG A 14 -19.34 8.52 -2.59
CA ARG A 14 -18.33 7.97 -3.51
C ARG A 14 -17.94 6.55 -3.09
N SER A 15 -17.87 5.64 -4.06
CA SER A 15 -17.42 4.25 -3.84
C SER A 15 -16.03 4.19 -3.17
N ARG A 16 -15.10 5.07 -3.55
CA ARG A 16 -13.77 5.12 -2.92
C ARG A 16 -13.84 5.42 -1.41
N THR A 17 -14.68 6.36 -0.97
CA THR A 17 -14.78 6.71 0.46
C THR A 17 -15.49 5.61 1.24
N ALA A 18 -16.48 4.95 0.63
CA ALA A 18 -17.14 3.78 1.21
C ALA A 18 -16.12 2.68 1.48
N SER A 19 -15.34 2.30 0.47
CA SER A 19 -14.32 1.25 0.60
C SER A 19 -13.25 1.60 1.64
N THR A 20 -12.82 2.87 1.72
CA THR A 20 -11.86 3.28 2.76
C THR A 20 -12.45 3.17 4.17
N LEU A 21 -13.73 3.49 4.36
CA LEU A 21 -14.38 3.38 5.67
C LEU A 21 -14.50 1.92 6.09
N VAL A 22 -14.90 1.04 5.16
CA VAL A 22 -14.92 -0.41 5.38
C VAL A 22 -13.55 -0.92 5.81
N LEU A 23 -12.50 -0.51 5.10
CA LEU A 23 -11.13 -0.93 5.41
C LEU A 23 -10.68 -0.45 6.79
N ILE A 24 -10.93 0.83 7.13
CA ILE A 24 -10.63 1.38 8.46
C ILE A 24 -11.38 0.62 9.55
N SER A 25 -12.67 0.32 9.35
CA SER A 25 -13.47 -0.45 10.31
C SER A 25 -12.96 -1.88 10.49
N LEU A 26 -12.54 -2.54 9.41
CA LEU A 26 -11.93 -3.87 9.49
C LEU A 26 -10.58 -3.81 10.22
N PHE A 27 -9.76 -2.81 9.92
CA PHE A 27 -8.45 -2.63 10.56
C PHE A 27 -8.60 -2.38 12.06
N MET A 28 -9.55 -1.52 12.47
CA MET A 28 -9.88 -1.32 13.89
C MET A 28 -10.40 -2.59 14.56
N TYR A 29 -11.21 -3.39 13.86
CA TYR A 29 -11.74 -4.63 14.42
C TYR A 29 -10.65 -5.70 14.62
N PHE A 30 -9.71 -5.84 13.69
CA PHE A 30 -8.66 -6.87 13.79
C PHE A 30 -7.47 -6.43 14.62
N LEU A 31 -7.00 -5.19 14.46
CA LEU A 31 -5.79 -4.70 15.13
C LEU A 31 -6.09 -4.02 16.47
N GLY A 32 -7.30 -3.49 16.64
CA GLY A 32 -7.70 -2.80 17.88
C GLY A 32 -7.65 -3.69 19.13
N PRO A 33 -8.26 -4.90 19.14
CA PRO A 33 -8.27 -5.74 20.34
C PRO A 33 -6.87 -6.19 20.80
N PRO A 34 -5.96 -6.65 19.92
CA PRO A 34 -4.58 -6.97 20.32
C PRO A 34 -3.82 -5.77 20.91
N LEU A 35 -3.95 -4.59 20.27
CA LEU A 35 -3.31 -3.37 20.76
C LEU A 35 -3.83 -2.95 22.14
N LEU A 36 -5.15 -3.02 22.35
CA LEU A 36 -5.75 -2.73 23.65
C LEU A 36 -5.30 -3.73 24.73
N GLY A 37 -5.20 -5.01 24.39
CA GLY A 37 -4.69 -6.03 25.30
C GLY A 37 -3.26 -5.73 25.75
N TRP A 38 -2.40 -5.40 24.79
CA TRP A 38 -1.01 -5.08 25.07
C TRP A 38 -0.83 -3.80 25.91
N CYS A 39 -1.59 -2.74 25.61
CA CYS A 39 -1.58 -1.53 26.43
C CYS A 39 -2.00 -1.79 27.89
N ILE A 40 -2.97 -2.67 28.10
CA ILE A 40 -3.45 -3.01 29.45
C ILE A 40 -2.47 -3.90 30.19
N ASP A 41 -1.93 -4.93 29.53
CA ASP A 41 -0.94 -5.80 30.15
C ASP A 41 0.33 -5.02 30.52
N GLY A 42 0.74 -4.05 29.68
CA GLY A 42 1.82 -3.10 30.00
C GLY A 42 1.48 -2.16 31.16
N ALA A 43 0.25 -1.63 31.22
CA ALA A 43 -0.18 -0.78 32.33
C ALA A 43 -0.28 -1.54 33.66
N VAL A 44 -0.58 -2.85 33.62
CA VAL A 44 -0.60 -3.73 34.79
C VAL A 44 0.83 -4.11 35.21
N SER A 45 1.74 -4.38 34.27
CA SER A 45 3.14 -4.72 34.60
C SER A 45 3.89 -3.56 35.25
N GLU A 46 3.60 -2.33 34.84
CA GLU A 46 4.17 -1.10 35.42
C GLU A 46 3.45 -0.63 36.70
N ASN A 47 2.48 -1.42 37.22
CA ASN A 47 1.64 -1.09 38.38
C ASN A 47 0.86 0.24 38.26
N TRP A 48 0.62 0.76 37.06
CA TRP A 48 -0.21 1.96 36.86
C TRP A 48 -1.68 1.69 37.15
N VAL A 49 -2.11 0.44 36.96
CA VAL A 49 -3.49 -0.01 37.18
C VAL A 49 -3.47 -1.33 37.94
N GLY A 50 -4.30 -1.45 38.98
CA GLY A 50 -4.44 -2.71 39.72
C GLY A 50 -5.00 -3.82 38.84
N ALA A 51 -4.39 -5.00 38.89
CA ALA A 51 -4.77 -6.18 38.09
C ALA A 51 -6.25 -6.58 38.26
N ASN A 52 -6.85 -6.27 39.41
CA ASN A 52 -8.25 -6.55 39.74
C ASN A 52 -9.20 -5.36 39.52
N SER A 53 -8.77 -4.31 38.82
CA SER A 53 -9.66 -3.18 38.52
C SER A 53 -10.75 -3.58 37.53
N LEU A 54 -11.95 -2.99 37.70
CA LEU A 54 -13.09 -3.21 36.80
C LEU A 54 -12.78 -2.85 35.34
N ILE A 55 -11.85 -1.92 35.12
CA ILE A 55 -11.43 -1.47 33.78
C ILE A 55 -10.61 -2.56 33.08
N VAL A 56 -9.69 -3.21 33.80
CA VAL A 56 -8.89 -4.34 33.27
C VAL A 56 -9.79 -5.53 32.99
N GLY A 57 -10.66 -5.90 33.94
CA GLY A 57 -11.62 -6.99 33.76
C GLY A 57 -12.56 -6.76 32.58
N GLY A 58 -13.20 -5.58 32.52
CA GLY A 58 -14.12 -5.23 31.45
C GLY A 58 -13.47 -5.20 30.07
N THR A 59 -12.23 -4.70 29.97
CA THR A 59 -11.53 -4.68 28.68
C THR A 59 -11.07 -6.08 28.26
N LYS A 60 -10.59 -6.92 29.19
CA LYS A 60 -10.24 -8.32 28.88
C LYS A 60 -11.46 -9.10 28.41
N SER A 61 -12.62 -8.95 29.06
CA SER A 61 -13.88 -9.54 28.59
C SER A 61 -14.31 -9.03 27.22
N PHE A 62 -14.10 -7.74 26.91
CA PHE A 62 -14.39 -7.20 25.59
C PHE A 62 -13.46 -7.75 24.50
N ILE A 63 -12.16 -7.87 24.79
CA ILE A 63 -11.16 -8.46 23.88
C ILE A 63 -11.50 -9.93 23.61
N GLU A 64 -11.85 -10.67 24.65
CA GLU A 64 -12.29 -12.07 24.56
C GLU A 64 -13.53 -12.18 23.67
N LEU A 65 -14.57 -11.38 23.90
CA LEU A 65 -15.77 -11.36 23.06
C LEU A 65 -15.47 -11.02 21.59
N CYS A 66 -14.53 -10.10 21.33
CA CYS A 66 -14.07 -9.79 19.98
C CYS A 66 -13.34 -10.98 19.33
N TYR A 67 -12.46 -11.64 20.09
CA TYR A 67 -11.70 -12.81 19.64
C TYR A 67 -12.62 -14.00 19.39
N GLU A 68 -13.62 -14.22 20.24
CA GLU A 68 -14.60 -15.29 20.12
C GLU A 68 -15.52 -15.14 18.90
N SER A 69 -15.81 -13.89 18.52
CA SER A 69 -16.57 -13.54 17.33
C SER A 69 -15.73 -13.54 16.04
N SER A 70 -14.42 -13.79 16.12
CA SER A 70 -13.50 -13.68 14.99
C SER A 70 -13.49 -14.94 14.11
N VAL A 71 -13.49 -14.72 12.78
CA VAL A 71 -13.44 -15.80 11.77
C VAL A 71 -12.18 -16.64 11.89
N LEU A 72 -11.06 -16.02 12.26
CA LEU A 72 -9.76 -16.68 12.39
C LEU A 72 -9.78 -17.76 13.49
N ARG A 73 -10.46 -17.50 14.62
CA ARG A 73 -10.59 -18.48 15.71
C ARG A 73 -11.41 -19.68 15.25
N GLN A 74 -12.56 -19.47 14.61
CA GLN A 74 -13.41 -20.59 14.17
C GLN A 74 -12.75 -21.41 13.06
N LEU A 75 -12.01 -20.78 12.15
CA LEU A 75 -11.18 -21.50 11.18
C LEU A 75 -10.11 -22.36 11.87
N SER A 76 -9.43 -21.83 12.88
CA SER A 76 -8.45 -22.59 13.68
C SER A 76 -9.09 -23.80 14.38
N LEU A 77 -10.26 -23.61 15.00
CA LEU A 77 -11.01 -24.68 15.69
C LEU A 77 -11.50 -25.78 14.73
N ILE A 78 -11.92 -25.41 13.52
CA ILE A 78 -12.33 -26.39 12.50
C ILE A 78 -11.13 -27.19 11.98
N LEU A 79 -9.96 -26.54 11.87
CA LEU A 79 -8.73 -27.17 11.36
C LEU A 79 -8.03 -28.05 12.40
N THR A 80 -8.32 -27.89 13.69
CA THR A 80 -7.86 -28.82 14.73
C THR A 80 -8.58 -30.17 14.65
N SER A 81 -7.82 -31.26 14.59
CA SER A 81 -8.35 -32.63 14.50
C SER A 81 -9.19 -32.99 15.73
N GLY A 82 -10.45 -33.39 15.53
CA GLY A 82 -11.37 -33.77 16.61
C GLY A 82 -12.59 -32.85 16.78
N PHE A 83 -12.97 -32.08 15.76
CA PHE A 83 -14.13 -31.20 15.79
C PHE A 83 -15.42 -31.97 16.10
N SER A 84 -16.02 -31.70 17.26
CA SER A 84 -17.29 -32.29 17.71
C SER A 84 -18.33 -31.24 18.11
N GLU A 85 -18.04 -29.96 17.83
CA GLU A 85 -18.93 -28.84 18.18
C GLU A 85 -20.03 -28.59 17.13
N SER A 86 -21.06 -27.85 17.54
CA SER A 86 -22.17 -27.47 16.68
C SER A 86 -21.70 -26.59 15.50
N PRO A 87 -22.23 -26.79 14.28
CA PRO A 87 -22.00 -25.88 13.14
C PRO A 87 -22.42 -24.43 13.43
N TRP A 88 -23.33 -24.24 14.38
CA TRP A 88 -23.89 -22.94 14.78
C TRP A 88 -23.13 -22.37 15.99
N GLY A 89 -21.86 -22.03 15.79
CA GLY A 89 -21.02 -21.42 16.82
C GLY A 89 -21.46 -20.00 17.20
N PHE A 90 -20.92 -19.49 18.31
CA PHE A 90 -21.16 -18.11 18.80
C PHE A 90 -20.92 -17.05 17.71
N GLN A 91 -19.90 -17.24 16.87
CA GLN A 91 -19.59 -16.39 15.71
C GLN A 91 -20.76 -16.25 14.72
N PHE A 92 -21.54 -17.32 14.49
CA PHE A 92 -22.65 -17.26 13.54
C PHE A 92 -23.72 -16.27 14.03
N TRP A 93 -24.12 -16.40 15.30
CA TRP A 93 -25.14 -15.56 15.91
C TRP A 93 -24.70 -14.09 16.01
N THR A 94 -23.46 -13.82 16.41
CA THR A 94 -22.96 -12.44 16.50
C THR A 94 -22.89 -11.78 15.12
N ASN A 95 -22.44 -12.50 14.08
CA ASN A 95 -22.38 -11.96 12.72
C ASN A 95 -23.75 -11.80 12.07
N LEU A 96 -24.70 -12.70 12.36
CA LEU A 96 -26.08 -12.61 11.90
C LEU A 96 -26.76 -11.38 12.51
N MET A 97 -26.68 -11.23 13.84
CA MET A 97 -27.23 -10.06 14.54
C MET A 97 -26.60 -8.75 14.04
N ALA A 98 -25.27 -8.70 13.92
CA ALA A 98 -24.58 -7.54 13.38
C ALA A 98 -25.01 -7.24 11.92
N GLY A 99 -25.18 -8.28 11.09
CA GLY A 99 -25.63 -8.14 9.70
C GLY A 99 -27.05 -7.58 9.57
N VAL A 100 -27.98 -8.02 10.43
CA VAL A 100 -29.35 -7.49 10.49
C VAL A 100 -29.35 -6.04 10.96
N LEU A 101 -28.60 -5.72 12.02
CA LEU A 101 -28.48 -4.35 12.52
C LEU A 101 -27.92 -3.39 11.47
N PHE A 102 -26.84 -3.77 10.78
CA PHE A 102 -26.26 -2.96 9.71
C PHE A 102 -27.19 -2.83 8.51
N PHE A 103 -27.94 -3.88 8.16
CA PHE A 103 -28.94 -3.79 7.11
C PHE A 103 -30.06 -2.79 7.43
N LEU A 104 -30.57 -2.82 8.68
CA LEU A 104 -31.59 -1.86 9.14
C LEU A 104 -31.03 -0.43 9.16
N LEU A 105 -29.82 -0.23 9.68
CA LEU A 105 -29.16 1.08 9.69
C LEU A 105 -28.97 1.63 8.27
N ALA A 106 -28.56 0.79 7.32
CA ALA A 106 -28.44 1.21 5.93
C ALA A 106 -29.79 1.58 5.33
N SER A 107 -30.84 0.80 5.61
CA SER A 107 -32.19 1.06 5.12
C SER A 107 -32.74 2.40 5.64
N LEU A 108 -32.49 2.72 6.92
CA LEU A 108 -32.87 4.01 7.51
C LEU A 108 -32.08 5.19 6.92
N CYS A 109 -30.80 5.00 6.65
CA CYS A 109 -29.93 6.04 6.09
C CYS A 109 -30.14 6.27 4.58
N PHE A 110 -30.70 5.28 3.87
CA PHE A 110 -30.82 5.30 2.41
C PHE A 110 -31.54 6.54 1.88
N ASN A 111 -32.73 6.82 2.41
CA ASN A 111 -33.54 7.96 1.96
C ASN A 111 -32.86 9.31 2.20
N ARG A 112 -31.98 9.41 3.21
CA ARG A 112 -31.33 10.67 3.57
C ARG A 112 -30.08 10.97 2.73
N PHE A 113 -29.32 9.93 2.36
CA PHE A 113 -27.99 10.11 1.75
C PHE A 113 -27.93 9.66 0.28
N ALA A 114 -28.75 8.69 -0.15
CA ALA A 114 -28.71 8.18 -1.51
C ALA A 114 -29.42 9.09 -2.54
N LEU A 115 -30.34 9.95 -2.07
CA LEU A 115 -31.12 10.83 -2.94
C LEU A 115 -30.45 12.19 -3.23
N THR A 116 -29.32 12.50 -2.60
CA THR A 116 -28.57 13.72 -2.92
C THR A 116 -27.73 13.54 -4.19
N GLU A 117 -28.08 14.28 -5.24
CA GLU A 117 -27.29 14.35 -6.48
C GLU A 117 -25.84 14.78 -6.16
N VAL A 118 -24.90 13.91 -6.48
CA VAL A 118 -23.47 14.18 -6.29
C VAL A 118 -22.95 14.83 -7.55
N SER A 119 -22.39 16.04 -7.43
CA SER A 119 -21.81 16.73 -8.59
C SER A 119 -20.70 15.88 -9.22
N THR A 120 -20.76 15.75 -10.55
CA THR A 120 -19.79 15.02 -11.40
C THR A 120 -18.44 15.73 -11.51
N ASP A 121 -18.19 16.74 -10.67
CA ASP A 121 -16.96 17.50 -10.68
C ASP A 121 -15.77 16.59 -10.35
N PRO A 122 -14.60 16.79 -11.00
CA PRO A 122 -13.39 16.08 -10.66
C PRO A 122 -13.15 16.21 -9.16
N GLY A 123 -13.13 15.06 -8.49
CA GLY A 123 -12.94 15.00 -7.06
C GLY A 123 -11.59 15.58 -6.68
N ARG A 124 -11.58 16.85 -6.25
CA ARG A 124 -10.52 17.37 -5.38
C ARG A 124 -10.44 16.35 -4.23
N GLY A 125 -9.27 15.74 -4.02
CA GLY A 125 -9.10 14.63 -3.07
C GLY A 125 -9.44 15.02 -1.62
N LEU A 126 -8.73 14.45 -0.64
CA LEU A 126 -8.86 14.85 0.77
C LEU A 126 -8.48 16.31 1.07
N VAL A 127 -8.20 17.13 0.05
CA VAL A 127 -8.12 18.59 0.15
C VAL A 127 -9.51 19.11 0.53
N SER A 128 -9.72 19.09 1.84
CA SER A 128 -10.93 19.55 2.48
C SER A 128 -11.18 20.99 2.06
N LYS A 129 -12.39 21.26 1.56
CA LYS A 129 -12.94 22.63 1.46
C LYS A 129 -13.05 23.32 2.85
N LYS A 130 -12.52 22.73 3.93
CA LYS A 130 -12.66 23.23 5.31
C LYS A 130 -11.45 24.03 5.78
N ARG A 131 -11.77 25.24 6.25
CA ARG A 131 -11.23 26.17 7.29
C ARG A 131 -9.87 25.95 7.98
N ASN A 132 -9.22 24.80 7.95
CA ASN A 132 -7.94 24.58 8.64
C ASN A 132 -6.77 25.10 7.79
N ARG A 133 -6.22 26.26 8.18
CA ARG A 133 -5.10 26.93 7.48
C ARG A 133 -3.85 26.06 7.29
N ILE A 134 -3.59 25.10 8.19
CA ILE A 134 -2.38 24.27 8.20
C ILE A 134 -2.37 23.23 7.08
N PHE A 135 -3.53 22.66 6.75
CA PHE A 135 -3.68 21.63 5.70
C PHE A 135 -4.26 22.20 4.39
N SER A 136 -4.53 23.51 4.36
CA SER A 136 -4.93 24.20 3.15
C SER A 136 -3.73 24.26 2.19
N PRO A 137 -3.94 24.06 0.87
CA PRO A 137 -2.92 24.40 -0.11
C PRO A 137 -2.56 25.88 0.07
N GLY A 138 -1.30 26.17 0.39
CA GLY A 138 -0.80 27.54 0.55
C GLY A 138 -0.60 28.23 -0.80
N ARG A 139 0.35 29.17 -0.86
CA ARG A 139 0.79 29.74 -2.14
C ARG A 139 1.48 28.66 -2.99
N ALA A 140 1.27 28.69 -4.30
CA ALA A 140 1.97 27.81 -5.23
C ALA A 140 3.49 28.02 -5.15
N TRP A 141 4.24 26.92 -5.19
CA TRP A 141 5.72 26.93 -5.23
C TRP A 141 6.22 27.41 -6.60
N MET A 142 7.54 27.61 -6.74
CA MET A 142 8.17 27.93 -8.02
C MET A 142 7.79 26.93 -9.12
N GLN A 143 7.75 25.64 -8.78
CA GLN A 143 7.20 24.60 -9.66
C GLN A 143 5.71 24.37 -9.36
N ALA A 144 4.85 25.21 -9.96
CA ALA A 144 3.40 25.18 -9.72
C ALA A 144 2.75 23.83 -10.08
N LEU A 145 3.29 23.12 -11.09
CA LEU A 145 2.78 21.81 -11.51
C LEU A 145 3.01 20.73 -10.43
N ALA A 146 4.23 20.69 -9.87
CA ALA A 146 4.57 19.75 -8.80
C ALA A 146 3.73 20.02 -7.55
N TRP A 147 3.54 21.30 -7.20
CA TRP A 147 2.67 21.72 -6.10
C TRP A 147 1.22 21.26 -6.32
N LYS A 148 0.67 21.45 -7.54
CA LYS A 148 -0.67 20.97 -7.90
C LYS A 148 -0.81 19.48 -7.66
N ASP A 149 0.12 18.68 -8.19
CA ASP A 149 0.00 17.22 -8.11
C ASP A 149 0.17 16.71 -6.68
N PHE A 150 1.09 17.30 -5.91
CA PHE A 150 1.24 16.94 -4.50
C PHE A 150 -0.05 17.16 -3.71
N TYR A 151 -0.66 18.35 -3.80
CA TYR A 151 -1.86 18.67 -3.02
C TYR A 151 -3.13 18.02 -3.58
N PHE A 152 -3.38 18.10 -4.88
CA PHE A 152 -4.66 17.70 -5.46
C PHE A 152 -4.73 16.24 -5.90
N VAL A 153 -3.61 15.64 -6.35
CA VAL A 153 -3.58 14.23 -6.78
C VAL A 153 -3.19 13.32 -5.61
N ASN A 154 -2.15 13.70 -4.86
CA ASN A 154 -1.62 12.87 -3.77
C ASN A 154 -2.18 13.22 -2.37
N GLY A 155 -2.99 14.29 -2.26
CA GLY A 155 -3.66 14.67 -1.01
C GLY A 155 -2.84 15.56 -0.06
N GLY A 156 -1.66 16.01 -0.50
CA GLY A 156 -0.82 16.99 0.17
C GLY A 156 -0.30 16.54 1.55
N LEU A 157 -0.02 17.53 2.39
CA LEU A 157 0.51 17.31 3.74
C LEU A 157 -0.43 16.51 4.64
N GLY A 158 -1.74 16.66 4.48
CA GLY A 158 -2.73 15.92 5.27
C GLY A 158 -2.64 14.42 5.01
N MET A 159 -2.59 14.01 3.74
CA MET A 159 -2.41 12.60 3.40
C MET A 159 -1.02 12.09 3.81
N ALA A 160 0.03 12.89 3.63
CA ALA A 160 1.38 12.51 4.06
C ALA A 160 1.45 12.24 5.57
N LEU A 161 0.80 13.07 6.39
CA LEU A 161 0.72 12.86 7.85
C LEU A 161 -0.09 11.61 8.21
N ILE A 162 -1.23 11.39 7.55
CA ILE A 162 -2.04 10.18 7.75
C ILE A 162 -1.22 8.93 7.41
N LYS A 163 -0.52 8.93 6.27
CA LYS A 163 0.39 7.84 5.89
C LYS A 163 1.48 7.63 6.93
N HIS A 164 2.11 8.70 7.40
CA HIS A 164 3.15 8.62 8.41
C HIS A 164 2.66 7.95 9.69
N ILE A 165 1.52 8.38 10.24
CA ILE A 165 0.92 7.77 11.44
C ILE A 165 0.52 6.32 11.17
N CYS A 166 -0.11 6.05 10.03
CA CYS A 166 -0.57 4.71 9.67
C CYS A 166 0.59 3.71 9.53
N TYR A 167 1.67 4.10 8.85
CA TYR A 167 2.89 3.30 8.72
C TYR A 167 3.57 3.10 10.07
N GLY A 168 3.68 4.15 10.89
CA GLY A 168 4.22 4.04 12.24
C GLY A 168 3.45 3.06 13.11
N VAL A 169 2.13 3.16 13.16
CA VAL A 169 1.28 2.24 13.93
C VAL A 169 1.37 0.81 13.39
N ALA A 170 1.35 0.63 12.06
CA ALA A 170 1.45 -0.69 11.45
C ALA A 170 2.80 -1.37 11.74
N LEU A 171 3.91 -0.64 11.58
CA LEU A 171 5.25 -1.13 11.90
C LEU A 171 5.41 -1.43 13.38
N PHE A 172 4.95 -0.53 14.24
CA PHE A 172 5.02 -0.73 15.68
C PHE A 172 4.25 -1.98 16.10
N SER A 173 3.04 -2.18 15.56
CA SER A 173 2.22 -3.36 15.83
C SER A 173 2.90 -4.64 15.33
N LEU A 174 3.52 -4.60 14.15
CA LEU A 174 4.27 -5.72 13.58
C LEU A 174 5.46 -6.10 14.48
N CYS A 175 6.29 -5.12 14.84
CA CYS A 175 7.45 -5.35 15.70
C CYS A 175 7.05 -5.83 17.09
N ALA A 176 5.99 -5.26 17.68
CA ALA A 176 5.46 -5.72 18.96
C ALA A 176 4.95 -7.17 18.89
N TYR A 177 4.25 -7.53 17.81
CA TYR A 177 3.77 -8.90 17.59
C TYR A 177 4.92 -9.90 17.44
N ILE A 178 5.94 -9.57 16.65
CA ILE A 178 7.13 -10.40 16.50
C ILE A 178 7.86 -10.53 17.83
N SER A 179 8.04 -9.42 18.56
CA SER A 179 8.68 -9.44 19.88
C SER A 179 7.91 -10.27 20.92
N TYR A 180 6.58 -10.34 20.82
CA TYR A 180 5.76 -11.18 21.69
C TYR A 180 5.90 -12.67 21.36
N THR A 181 6.00 -12.99 20.07
CA THR A 181 6.08 -14.37 19.58
C THR A 181 7.49 -14.94 19.70
N SER A 182 8.51 -14.11 19.47
CA SER A 182 9.92 -14.47 19.50
C SER A 182 10.50 -14.24 20.89
N ARG A 183 11.10 -15.28 21.48
CA ARG A 183 11.70 -15.24 22.82
C ARG A 183 12.91 -14.30 22.93
N SER A 184 13.54 -14.01 21.80
CA SER A 184 14.62 -13.03 21.63
C SER A 184 14.36 -12.28 20.34
N TYR A 185 14.25 -10.96 20.42
CA TYR A 185 14.13 -10.09 19.26
C TYR A 185 15.06 -8.90 19.44
N SER A 186 16.16 -8.90 18.68
CA SER A 186 17.19 -7.88 18.81
C SER A 186 16.77 -6.57 18.13
N LEU A 187 17.41 -5.47 18.52
CA LEU A 187 17.14 -4.16 17.89
C LEU A 187 17.55 -4.14 16.42
N GLN A 188 18.58 -4.93 16.06
CA GLN A 188 19.04 -5.13 14.68
C GLN A 188 18.01 -5.88 13.84
N GLU A 189 17.46 -6.99 14.35
CA GLU A 189 16.38 -7.74 13.71
C GLU A 189 15.13 -6.86 13.51
N MET A 190 14.83 -6.01 14.50
CA MET A 190 13.78 -5.00 14.38
C MET A 190 14.07 -3.97 13.28
N GLY A 191 15.31 -3.54 13.13
CA GLY A 191 15.72 -2.66 12.02
C GLY A 191 15.50 -3.30 10.66
N LEU A 192 15.94 -4.56 10.49
CA LEU A 192 15.79 -5.31 9.25
C LEU A 192 14.32 -5.56 8.88
N THR A 193 13.48 -5.93 9.84
CA THR A 193 12.04 -6.13 9.56
C THR A 193 11.37 -4.83 9.12
N VAL A 194 11.69 -3.70 9.78
CA VAL A 194 11.19 -2.37 9.36
C VAL A 194 11.69 -2.01 7.96
N PHE A 195 12.97 -2.27 7.67
CA PHE A 195 13.57 -2.00 6.37
C PHE A 195 12.87 -2.78 5.24
N TRP A 196 12.79 -4.11 5.35
CA TRP A 196 12.20 -4.96 4.31
C TRP A 196 10.71 -4.71 4.10
N THR A 197 9.96 -4.51 5.19
CA THR A 197 8.52 -4.20 5.08
C THR A 197 8.28 -2.85 4.42
N MET A 198 9.07 -1.82 4.76
CA MET A 198 8.95 -0.51 4.12
C MET A 198 9.47 -0.50 2.69
N LEU A 199 10.45 -1.33 2.35
CA LEU A 199 10.89 -1.49 0.96
C LEU A 199 9.72 -1.97 0.08
N ILE A 200 8.98 -3.00 0.52
CA ILE A 200 7.78 -3.49 -0.19
C ILE A 200 6.72 -2.38 -0.30
N VAL A 201 6.46 -1.65 0.78
CA VAL A 201 5.49 -0.54 0.77
C VAL A 201 5.89 0.54 -0.22
N VAL A 202 7.16 0.95 -0.25
CA VAL A 202 7.70 1.92 -1.22
C VAL A 202 7.53 1.42 -2.65
N LEU A 203 7.83 0.16 -2.93
CA LEU A 203 7.65 -0.44 -4.26
C LEU A 203 6.17 -0.36 -4.70
N ILE A 204 5.24 -0.71 -3.82
CA ILE A 204 3.80 -0.64 -4.09
C ILE A 204 3.36 0.81 -4.29
N GLU A 205 3.78 1.73 -3.43
CA GLU A 205 3.45 3.16 -3.49
C GLU A 205 3.88 3.78 -4.82
N ILE A 206 5.14 3.56 -5.23
CA ILE A 206 5.69 4.09 -6.48
C ILE A 206 4.96 3.49 -7.67
N SER A 207 4.61 2.20 -7.63
CA SER A 207 3.84 1.54 -8.69
C SER A 207 2.45 2.16 -8.86
N LEU A 208 1.74 2.40 -7.73
CA LEU A 208 0.44 3.07 -7.73
C LEU A 208 0.53 4.52 -8.19
N ILE A 209 1.62 5.22 -7.88
CA ILE A 209 1.87 6.59 -8.34
C ILE A 209 2.15 6.60 -9.86
N SER A 210 3.01 5.71 -10.34
CA SER A 210 3.34 5.58 -11.77
C SER A 210 2.08 5.35 -12.61
N SER A 211 1.15 4.51 -12.15
CA SER A 211 -0.11 4.27 -12.86
C SER A 211 -1.05 5.48 -12.93
N ARG A 212 -0.88 6.48 -12.06
CA ARG A 212 -1.78 7.65 -11.93
C ARG A 212 -1.23 8.93 -12.52
N ILE A 213 0.10 9.02 -12.70
CA ILE A 213 0.82 10.26 -13.00
C ILE A 213 0.34 10.95 -14.30
N PHE A 214 0.05 10.18 -15.34
CA PHE A 214 -0.52 10.68 -16.60
C PHE A 214 -2.00 10.33 -16.76
N HIS A 215 -2.44 9.22 -16.16
CA HIS A 215 -3.81 8.73 -16.23
C HIS A 215 -4.87 9.78 -15.88
N VAL A 216 -4.65 10.54 -14.80
CA VAL A 216 -5.62 11.57 -14.37
C VAL A 216 -5.82 12.62 -15.47
N GLU A 217 -4.75 13.07 -16.11
CA GLU A 217 -4.85 14.12 -17.12
C GLU A 217 -5.37 13.60 -18.46
N VAL A 218 -5.08 12.35 -18.80
CA VAL A 218 -5.65 11.67 -19.96
C VAL A 218 -7.16 11.47 -19.76
N GLN A 219 -7.58 11.05 -18.56
CA GLN A 219 -8.99 10.83 -18.21
C GLN A 219 -9.81 12.13 -18.32
N TRP A 220 -9.26 13.24 -17.81
CA TRP A 220 -9.97 14.54 -17.77
C TRP A 220 -9.67 15.44 -18.97
N LYS A 221 -8.92 14.95 -19.97
CA LYS A 221 -8.49 15.71 -21.16
C LYS A 221 -7.79 17.04 -20.81
N THR A 222 -7.16 17.12 -19.64
CA THR A 222 -6.43 18.32 -19.19
C THR A 222 -4.99 18.35 -19.69
N LEU A 223 -4.54 17.27 -20.35
CA LEU A 223 -3.20 17.19 -20.92
C LEU A 223 -2.94 18.34 -21.91
N VAL A 224 -3.90 18.63 -22.80
CA VAL A 224 -3.78 19.73 -23.79
C VAL A 224 -3.63 21.09 -23.10
N SER A 225 -4.38 21.34 -22.03
CA SER A 225 -4.24 22.57 -21.25
C SER A 225 -2.89 22.68 -20.56
N THR A 226 -2.30 21.55 -20.15
CA THR A 226 -0.99 21.50 -19.50
C THR A 226 0.13 21.67 -20.54
N ALA A 227 -0.08 21.12 -21.75
CA ALA A 227 0.80 21.24 -22.90
C ALA A 227 0.94 22.67 -23.43
N MET A 228 -0.02 23.56 -23.13
CA MET A 228 0.03 24.98 -23.49
C MET A 228 0.99 25.80 -22.61
N LEU A 229 1.55 25.21 -21.56
CA LEU A 229 2.57 25.88 -20.76
C LEU A 229 3.84 26.10 -21.59
N PRO A 230 4.55 27.23 -21.43
CA PRO A 230 5.79 27.53 -22.14
C PRO A 230 6.98 26.73 -21.58
N GLN A 231 6.83 25.40 -21.48
CA GLN A 231 7.83 24.45 -21.00
C GLN A 231 7.83 23.22 -21.90
N SER A 232 8.96 22.52 -21.98
CA SER A 232 9.03 21.27 -22.73
C SER A 232 8.19 20.17 -22.06
N MET A 233 7.64 19.24 -22.85
CA MET A 233 6.86 18.10 -22.30
C MET A 233 7.69 17.25 -21.33
N ALA A 234 8.98 17.10 -21.60
CA ALA A 234 9.90 16.43 -20.69
C ALA A 234 9.95 17.14 -19.33
N GLN A 235 10.08 18.47 -19.31
CA GLN A 235 10.10 19.25 -18.06
C GLN A 235 8.77 19.15 -17.31
N ILE A 236 7.64 19.14 -18.02
CA ILE A 236 6.31 18.91 -17.44
C ILE A 236 6.27 17.51 -16.80
N ALA A 237 6.68 16.46 -17.51
CA ALA A 237 6.72 15.10 -17.01
C ALA A 237 7.58 14.98 -15.74
N TYR A 238 8.81 15.51 -15.73
CA TYR A 238 9.69 15.51 -14.56
C TYR A 238 9.08 16.28 -13.37
N ALA A 239 8.39 17.39 -13.63
CA ALA A 239 7.73 18.15 -12.57
C ALA A 239 6.60 17.36 -11.89
N LYS A 240 5.88 16.53 -12.65
CA LYS A 240 4.85 15.63 -12.10
C LYS A 240 5.45 14.50 -11.27
N VAL A 241 6.56 13.93 -11.76
CA VAL A 241 7.31 12.91 -11.01
C VAL A 241 7.75 13.52 -9.68
N PHE A 242 8.36 14.70 -9.71
CA PHE A 242 8.80 15.41 -8.50
C PHE A 242 7.65 15.68 -7.52
N GLY A 243 6.51 16.19 -8.00
CA GLY A 243 5.33 16.41 -7.16
C GLY A 243 4.77 15.12 -6.53
N SER A 244 4.97 13.99 -7.20
CA SER A 244 4.54 12.69 -6.71
C SER A 244 5.54 12.01 -5.78
N MET A 245 6.85 12.23 -5.97
CA MET A 245 7.89 11.73 -5.07
C MET A 245 7.73 12.26 -3.64
N LEU A 246 7.26 13.50 -3.49
CA LEU A 246 6.94 14.09 -2.18
C LEU A 246 5.89 13.28 -1.40
N ALA A 247 5.02 12.53 -2.08
CA ALA A 247 4.00 11.70 -1.44
C ALA A 247 4.55 10.40 -0.84
N VAL A 248 5.77 10.01 -1.20
CA VAL A 248 6.45 8.77 -0.75
C VAL A 248 7.41 9.06 0.42
N ILE A 249 7.63 10.34 0.77
CA ILE A 249 8.52 10.75 1.88
C ILE A 249 8.24 9.98 3.18
N PRO A 250 6.98 9.80 3.65
CA PRO A 250 6.72 9.05 4.88
C PRO A 250 7.22 7.61 4.84
N ALA A 251 7.14 6.94 3.68
CA ALA A 251 7.62 5.58 3.53
C ALA A 251 9.15 5.52 3.52
N PHE A 252 9.81 6.44 2.80
CA PHE A 252 11.27 6.57 2.82
C PHE A 252 11.81 6.91 4.21
N PHE A 253 11.10 7.71 4.99
CA PHE A 253 11.48 8.04 6.37
C PHE A 253 11.62 6.78 7.23
N TYR A 254 10.62 5.89 7.21
CA TYR A 254 10.70 4.64 7.97
C TYR A 254 11.70 3.64 7.37
N LEU A 255 11.86 3.62 6.04
CA LEU A 255 12.88 2.80 5.38
C LEU A 255 14.30 3.20 5.84
N ILE A 256 14.59 4.50 5.91
CA ILE A 256 15.87 5.01 6.42
C ILE A 256 16.05 4.65 7.90
N ILE A 257 15.01 4.80 8.73
CA ILE A 257 15.08 4.39 10.14
C ILE A 257 15.40 2.89 10.26
N GLY A 258 14.71 2.03 9.51
CA GLY A 258 15.00 0.59 9.49
C GLY A 258 16.43 0.28 9.08
N GLY A 259 16.92 0.95 8.02
CA GLY A 259 18.30 0.79 7.55
C GLY A 259 19.35 1.28 8.56
N LEU A 260 19.08 2.36 9.29
CA LEU A 260 19.97 2.86 10.35
C LEU A 260 20.01 1.93 11.56
N LEU A 261 18.87 1.34 11.93
CA LEU A 261 18.79 0.37 13.04
C LEU A 261 19.43 -0.99 12.69
N GLY A 262 19.38 -1.39 11.42
CA GLY A 262 19.96 -2.63 10.90
C GLY A 262 21.34 -2.47 10.25
N ILE A 263 22.04 -1.36 10.48
CA ILE A 263 23.24 -0.99 9.71
C ILE A 263 24.38 -2.01 9.84
N GLU A 264 24.57 -2.59 11.02
CA GLU A 264 25.66 -3.55 11.28
C GLU A 264 25.53 -4.78 10.37
N GLU A 265 24.36 -5.43 10.36
CA GLU A 265 24.04 -6.57 9.50
C GLU A 265 24.10 -6.18 8.01
N MET A 266 23.49 -5.04 7.65
CA MET A 266 23.47 -4.59 6.25
C MET A 266 24.87 -4.35 5.71
N THR A 267 25.79 -3.78 6.50
CA THR A 267 27.16 -3.50 6.04
C THR A 267 28.00 -4.75 5.84
N GLN A 268 27.75 -5.82 6.62
CA GLN A 268 28.44 -7.10 6.47
C GLN A 268 28.04 -7.79 5.17
N ASP A 269 26.76 -7.75 4.82
CA ASP A 269 26.23 -8.41 3.63
C ASP A 269 26.35 -7.57 2.34
N LEU A 270 26.53 -6.25 2.45
CA LEU A 270 26.49 -5.33 1.30
C LEU A 270 27.45 -5.71 0.17
N GLY A 271 28.67 -6.15 0.51
CA GLY A 271 29.68 -6.53 -0.47
C GLY A 271 29.28 -7.77 -1.28
N MET A 272 28.69 -8.76 -0.63
CA MET A 272 28.22 -9.98 -1.29
C MET A 272 26.99 -9.70 -2.16
N VAL A 273 26.07 -8.87 -1.63
CA VAL A 273 24.81 -8.51 -2.29
C VAL A 273 25.04 -7.65 -3.53
N LEU A 274 25.95 -6.67 -3.48
CA LEU A 274 26.28 -5.82 -4.64
C LEU A 274 27.06 -6.55 -5.73
N ALA A 275 27.79 -7.59 -5.38
CA ALA A 275 28.53 -8.43 -6.33
C ALA A 275 27.61 -9.38 -7.11
N GLU A 276 26.40 -9.65 -6.61
CA GLU A 276 25.47 -10.58 -7.25
C GLU A 276 24.77 -9.93 -8.46
N PRO A 277 24.91 -10.49 -9.68
CA PRO A 277 24.26 -9.95 -10.88
C PRO A 277 22.72 -9.93 -10.78
N GLY A 278 22.15 -10.85 -9.99
CA GLY A 278 20.71 -10.96 -9.77
C GLY A 278 20.10 -9.72 -9.11
N LEU A 279 20.85 -9.01 -8.27
CA LEU A 279 20.38 -7.75 -7.66
C LEU A 279 20.16 -6.69 -8.73
N TRP A 280 21.13 -6.51 -9.63
CA TRP A 280 21.06 -5.50 -10.69
C TRP A 280 19.94 -5.80 -11.68
N LEU A 281 19.72 -7.07 -12.00
CA LEU A 281 18.56 -7.51 -12.77
C LEU A 281 17.27 -7.11 -12.08
N THR A 282 17.12 -7.42 -10.79
CA THR A 282 15.93 -7.08 -10.02
C THR A 282 15.68 -5.56 -10.00
N CYS A 283 16.73 -4.75 -9.81
CA CYS A 283 16.62 -3.29 -9.86
C CYS A 283 16.15 -2.78 -11.22
N ILE A 284 16.73 -3.29 -12.32
CA ILE A 284 16.34 -2.90 -13.68
C ILE A 284 14.92 -3.37 -14.01
N GLU A 285 14.52 -4.56 -13.58
CA GLU A 285 13.15 -5.05 -13.74
C GLU A 285 12.12 -4.17 -13.03
N ILE A 286 12.41 -3.74 -11.79
CA ILE A 286 11.55 -2.81 -11.04
C ILE A 286 11.44 -1.47 -11.78
N LEU A 287 12.56 -0.92 -12.24
CA LEU A 287 12.58 0.34 -13.00
C LEU A 287 11.80 0.21 -14.32
N PHE A 288 11.99 -0.90 -15.04
CA PHE A 288 11.25 -1.18 -16.27
C PHE A 288 9.75 -1.35 -16.01
N PHE A 289 9.36 -2.05 -14.94
CA PHE A 289 7.96 -2.19 -14.54
C PHE A 289 7.30 -0.83 -14.28
N TRP A 290 8.00 0.10 -13.61
CA TRP A 290 7.47 1.45 -13.40
C TRP A 290 7.33 2.24 -14.70
N HIS A 291 8.28 2.15 -15.62
CA HIS A 291 8.20 2.83 -16.90
C HIS A 291 7.12 2.24 -17.81
N LEU A 292 7.00 0.91 -17.85
CA LEU A 292 5.95 0.20 -18.57
C LEU A 292 4.56 0.57 -18.02
N THR A 293 4.42 0.65 -16.69
CA THR A 293 3.18 1.10 -16.04
C THR A 293 2.83 2.54 -16.42
N ALA A 294 3.81 3.44 -16.43
CA ALA A 294 3.62 4.82 -16.85
C ALA A 294 3.21 4.91 -18.33
N LEU A 295 3.87 4.17 -19.21
CA LEU A 295 3.55 4.09 -20.64
C LEU A 295 2.12 3.60 -20.85
N LEU A 296 1.75 2.45 -20.26
CA LEU A 296 0.41 1.89 -20.38
C LEU A 296 -0.68 2.81 -19.80
N SER A 297 -0.35 3.61 -18.78
CA SER A 297 -1.29 4.60 -18.22
C SER A 297 -1.68 5.70 -19.22
N THR A 298 -0.88 5.92 -20.26
CA THR A 298 -1.21 6.87 -21.35
C THR A 298 -2.16 6.27 -22.39
N PHE A 299 -2.15 4.95 -22.57
CA PHE A 299 -2.98 4.25 -23.56
C PHE A 299 -4.31 3.76 -22.97
N ILE A 300 -4.29 3.30 -21.72
CA ILE A 300 -5.38 2.54 -21.13
C ILE A 300 -6.08 3.36 -20.05
N LYS A 301 -7.41 3.44 -20.16
CA LYS A 301 -8.26 4.19 -19.23
C LYS A 301 -8.36 3.54 -17.85
N TRP A 302 -8.22 2.23 -17.70
CA TRP A 302 -8.29 1.54 -16.41
C TRP A 302 -7.45 0.26 -16.46
N GLY A 303 -6.67 -0.01 -15.40
CA GLY A 303 -5.94 -1.27 -15.28
C GLY A 303 -4.53 -1.28 -15.86
N ALA A 304 -3.88 -0.12 -16.04
CA ALA A 304 -2.49 -0.05 -16.51
C ALA A 304 -1.51 -0.84 -15.61
N LEU A 305 -1.66 -0.76 -14.29
CA LEU A 305 -0.80 -1.50 -13.34
C LEU A 305 -1.02 -3.02 -13.40
N PRO A 306 -2.26 -3.56 -13.31
CA PRO A 306 -2.49 -4.99 -13.51
C PRO A 306 -1.96 -5.50 -14.86
N LEU A 307 -2.14 -4.73 -15.94
CA LEU A 307 -1.64 -5.14 -17.25
C LEU A 307 -0.10 -5.17 -17.29
N ALA A 308 0.56 -4.14 -16.75
CA ALA A 308 2.02 -4.11 -16.65
C ALA A 308 2.54 -5.32 -15.85
N PHE A 309 1.84 -5.68 -14.77
CA PHE A 309 2.20 -6.84 -13.95
C PHE A 309 2.07 -8.15 -14.73
N VAL A 310 0.98 -8.35 -15.46
CA VAL A 310 0.78 -9.54 -16.30
C VAL A 310 1.84 -9.62 -17.39
N LEU A 311 2.16 -8.50 -18.07
CA LEU A 311 3.18 -8.47 -19.11
C LEU A 311 4.58 -8.80 -18.56
N MET A 312 4.95 -8.22 -17.42
CA MET A 312 6.20 -8.55 -16.73
C MET A 312 6.25 -10.02 -16.32
N TRP A 313 5.16 -10.53 -15.73
CA TRP A 313 5.09 -11.90 -15.25
C TRP A 313 5.22 -12.91 -16.40
N VAL A 314 4.49 -12.70 -17.50
CA VAL A 314 4.59 -13.55 -18.70
C VAL A 314 5.98 -13.44 -19.32
N GLY A 315 6.54 -12.24 -19.43
CA GLY A 315 7.88 -12.01 -19.97
C GLY A 315 8.95 -12.75 -19.17
N ASN A 316 8.93 -12.59 -17.84
CA ASN A 316 9.87 -13.27 -16.93
C ASN A 316 9.67 -14.79 -16.95
N MET A 317 8.43 -15.29 -16.98
CA MET A 317 8.17 -16.72 -17.08
C MET A 317 8.76 -17.32 -18.36
N VAL A 318 8.59 -16.67 -19.51
CA VAL A 318 9.19 -17.11 -20.77
C VAL A 318 10.72 -17.11 -20.68
N PHE A 319 11.31 -16.04 -20.14
CA PHE A 319 12.76 -15.94 -19.96
C PHE A 319 13.31 -17.06 -19.06
N PHE A 320 12.82 -17.18 -17.83
CA PHE A 320 13.31 -18.18 -16.87
C PHE A 320 13.04 -19.63 -17.33
N PHE A 321 11.89 -19.89 -17.99
CA PHE A 321 11.60 -21.20 -18.56
C PHE A 321 12.57 -21.55 -19.69
N SER A 322 12.84 -20.60 -20.60
CA SER A 322 13.80 -20.80 -21.68
C SER A 322 15.21 -21.08 -21.15
N MET A 323 15.65 -20.35 -20.12
CA MET A 323 16.93 -20.57 -19.47
C MET A 323 17.01 -21.93 -18.77
N SER A 324 15.95 -22.34 -18.06
CA SER A 324 15.90 -23.65 -17.41
C SER A 324 16.03 -24.80 -18.43
N MET A 325 15.40 -24.67 -19.60
CA MET A 325 15.52 -25.66 -20.67
C MET A 325 16.94 -25.74 -21.26
N VAL A 326 17.63 -24.60 -21.41
CA VAL A 326 19.03 -24.56 -21.90
C VAL A 326 19.99 -25.22 -20.90
N ILE A 327 19.79 -24.99 -19.60
CA ILE A 327 20.60 -25.60 -18.53
C ILE A 327 20.35 -27.11 -18.49
N MET A 328 19.09 -27.55 -18.50
CA MET A 328 18.74 -28.98 -18.51
C MET A 328 19.22 -29.72 -19.76
N GLY A 329 19.29 -29.03 -20.91
CA GLY A 329 19.80 -29.58 -22.17
C GLY A 329 21.32 -29.79 -22.22
N GLY A 330 22.06 -29.57 -21.12
CA GLY A 330 23.50 -29.81 -21.03
C GLY A 330 24.36 -28.72 -21.70
N GLY A 331 23.76 -27.63 -22.17
CA GLY A 331 24.44 -26.54 -22.88
C GLY A 331 24.83 -25.33 -22.02
N GLY A 332 24.46 -25.29 -20.75
CA GLY A 332 24.64 -24.11 -19.89
C GLY A 332 25.52 -24.38 -18.66
N GLY A 333 26.78 -23.94 -18.70
CA GLY A 333 27.58 -23.73 -17.50
C GLY A 333 27.15 -22.45 -16.76
N PRO A 334 27.59 -22.24 -15.51
CA PRO A 334 27.27 -21.03 -14.72
C PRO A 334 27.63 -19.73 -15.47
N ASP A 335 28.74 -19.73 -16.22
CA ASP A 335 29.19 -18.56 -17.01
C ASP A 335 28.20 -18.18 -18.13
N VAL A 336 27.53 -19.18 -18.74
CA VAL A 336 26.53 -18.94 -19.80
C VAL A 336 25.28 -18.32 -19.20
N PHE A 337 24.86 -18.79 -18.02
CA PHE A 337 23.72 -18.21 -17.31
C PHE A 337 23.97 -16.76 -16.93
N GLU A 338 25.18 -16.45 -16.44
CA GLU A 338 25.58 -15.08 -16.11
C GLU A 338 25.59 -14.18 -17.35
N ALA A 339 26.19 -14.62 -18.45
CA ALA A 339 26.26 -13.86 -19.70
C ALA A 339 24.86 -13.55 -20.27
N VAL A 340 23.94 -14.53 -20.28
CA VAL A 340 22.57 -14.31 -20.75
C VAL A 340 21.80 -13.39 -19.81
N THR A 341 22.01 -13.51 -18.50
CA THR A 341 21.41 -12.61 -17.51
C THR A 341 21.83 -11.16 -17.78
N ILE A 342 23.13 -10.92 -18.01
CA ILE A 342 23.66 -9.58 -18.35
C ILE A 342 23.05 -9.05 -19.66
N LEU A 343 22.94 -9.88 -20.69
CA LEU A 343 22.31 -9.48 -21.96
C LEU A 343 20.84 -9.12 -21.77
N PHE A 344 20.12 -9.86 -20.92
CA PHE A 344 18.73 -9.56 -20.60
C PHE A 344 18.60 -8.24 -19.81
N THR A 345 19.50 -7.96 -18.86
CA THR A 345 19.54 -6.66 -18.17
C THR A 345 19.80 -5.52 -19.15
N LEU A 346 20.73 -5.68 -20.10
CA LEU A 346 21.00 -4.70 -21.13
C LEU A 346 19.77 -4.48 -22.02
N PHE A 347 19.07 -5.55 -22.42
CA PHE A 347 17.83 -5.44 -23.18
C PHE A 347 16.73 -4.69 -22.43
N LEU A 348 16.53 -4.98 -21.14
CA LEU A 348 15.56 -4.27 -20.31
C LEU A 348 15.94 -2.79 -20.14
N SER A 349 17.22 -2.47 -19.94
CA SER A 349 17.68 -1.08 -19.86
C SER A 349 17.45 -0.30 -21.17
N ALA A 350 17.67 -0.93 -22.32
CA ALA A 350 17.32 -0.35 -23.62
C ALA A 350 15.81 -0.15 -23.77
N SER A 351 15.01 -1.09 -23.26
CA SER A 351 13.55 -1.00 -23.24
C SER A 351 13.04 0.14 -22.35
N ILE A 352 13.72 0.43 -21.23
CA ILE A 352 13.46 1.62 -20.40
C ILE A 352 13.65 2.89 -21.23
N ALA A 353 14.79 3.04 -21.91
CA ALA A 353 15.05 4.21 -22.77
C ALA A 353 14.01 4.36 -23.89
N GLY A 354 13.63 3.25 -24.54
CA GLY A 354 12.57 3.22 -25.54
C GLY A 354 11.22 3.67 -24.98
N SER A 355 10.81 3.14 -23.83
CA SER A 355 9.55 3.53 -23.17
C SER A 355 9.53 5.02 -22.79
N HIS A 356 10.68 5.57 -22.36
CA HIS A 356 10.81 6.99 -22.05
C HIS A 356 10.60 7.87 -23.29
N PHE A 357 11.15 7.47 -24.44
CA PHE A 357 10.94 8.18 -25.71
C PHE A 357 9.47 8.11 -26.16
N MET A 358 8.85 6.92 -26.09
CA MET A 358 7.44 6.74 -26.47
C MET A 358 6.49 7.54 -25.58
N ILE A 359 6.76 7.65 -24.27
CA ILE A 359 5.99 8.51 -23.38
C ILE A 359 6.09 9.97 -23.84
N ASN A 360 7.29 10.45 -24.15
CA ASN A 360 7.48 11.84 -24.60
C ASN A 360 6.73 12.12 -25.91
N GLU A 361 6.86 11.25 -26.90
CA GLU A 361 6.14 11.37 -28.18
C GLU A 361 4.63 11.40 -27.99
N ARG A 362 4.11 10.55 -27.09
CA ARG A 362 2.68 10.50 -26.79
C ARG A 362 2.16 11.71 -26.00
N LEU A 363 3.02 12.39 -25.25
CA LEU A 363 2.65 13.62 -24.57
C LEU A 363 2.65 14.82 -25.52
N THR A 364 3.40 14.76 -26.63
CA THR A 364 3.42 15.79 -27.67
C THR A 364 2.32 15.66 -28.72
N TYR A 365 1.87 14.43 -29.03
CA TYR A 365 0.87 14.12 -30.08
C TYR A 365 -0.34 13.36 -29.52
#